data_AF-A0A5N6VUA3-F1
#
_entry.id   AF-A0A5N6VUA3-F1
#
_cell.length_a   1.000
_cell.length_b   1.000
_cell.length_c   1.000
_cell.angle_alpha   90.00
_cell.angle_beta   90.00
_cell.angle_gamma   90.00
#
_symmetry.space_group_name_H-M   'P 1'
#
loop_
_entity.id
_entity.type
_entity.pdbx_description
1 polymer ?
#
loop_
_entity_poly.entity_id
_entity_poly.type
_entity_poly.pdbx_seq_one_letter_code
_entity_poly.pdbx_strand_id
1 'polypeptide(L)'
;MPHLMSAVTGAELNATGPRTLAQSFYYQYATAIAAKDLCDQEVPRFYADNAVFHNQNGVDYRGDQIWPWATRLFGEFGKLSHEFVRIWEIQNDDGTVDLVSQIVRHIWAPRNNSDQPTVSIPLSMVCKISANNTSRTVGGLQFSEVWLYWDTTSLLPYFLADSVVLSSRNIFDQEAK
;
A
#
# COMPACT_ATOMS: atom_id res chain seq x y z
N MET A 1 -4.77 -27.27 0.70
CA MET A 1 -3.62 -26.70 1.42
C MET A 1 -3.13 -25.48 0.63
N PRO A 2 -2.75 -24.39 1.30
CA PRO A 2 -2.14 -23.24 0.63
C PRO A 2 -0.92 -23.66 -0.20
N HIS A 3 -0.76 -23.09 -1.39
CA HIS A 3 0.37 -23.39 -2.25
C HIS A 3 0.88 -22.13 -2.95
N LEU A 4 2.20 -22.09 -3.16
CA LEU A 4 2.84 -21.00 -3.90
C LEU A 4 2.41 -21.08 -5.36
N MET A 5 1.70 -20.06 -5.82
CA MET A 5 1.22 -19.94 -7.21
C MET A 5 2.23 -19.19 -8.08
N SER A 6 2.87 -18.15 -7.52
CA SER A 6 3.86 -17.34 -8.25
C SER A 6 4.89 -16.76 -7.31
N ALA A 7 6.11 -16.60 -7.80
CA ALA A 7 7.17 -15.81 -7.19
C ALA A 7 7.92 -15.09 -8.29
N VAL A 8 7.88 -13.76 -8.29
CA VAL A 8 8.49 -12.92 -9.34
C VAL A 8 9.34 -11.84 -8.70
N THR A 9 10.49 -11.58 -9.29
CA THR A 9 11.34 -10.44 -8.94
C THR A 9 10.83 -9.15 -9.55
N GLY A 10 11.25 -8.01 -9.00
CA GLY A 10 10.99 -6.70 -9.59
C GLY A 10 11.54 -6.56 -11.00
N ALA A 11 12.74 -7.12 -11.26
CA ALA A 11 13.33 -7.13 -12.60
C ALA A 11 12.45 -7.87 -13.61
N GLU A 12 11.91 -9.02 -13.23
CA GLU A 12 10.98 -9.78 -14.07
C GLU A 12 9.66 -9.04 -14.28
N LEU A 13 9.10 -8.44 -13.22
CA LEU A 13 7.90 -7.61 -13.32
C LEU A 13 8.10 -6.41 -14.26
N ASN A 14 9.26 -5.76 -14.21
CA ASN A 14 9.57 -4.63 -15.09
C ASN A 14 9.76 -5.07 -16.55
N ALA A 15 10.32 -6.26 -16.76
CA ALA A 15 10.58 -6.78 -18.10
C ALA A 15 9.32 -7.34 -18.78
N THR A 16 8.46 -8.04 -18.04
CA THR A 16 7.32 -8.77 -18.61
C THR A 16 5.95 -8.24 -18.18
N GLY A 17 5.91 -7.30 -17.25
CA GLY A 17 4.68 -6.88 -16.58
C GLY A 17 4.13 -7.91 -15.59
N PRO A 18 3.02 -7.58 -14.90
CA PRO A 18 2.25 -8.51 -14.09
C PRO A 18 1.76 -9.72 -14.90
N ARG A 19 1.89 -10.93 -14.34
CA ARG A 19 1.53 -12.21 -14.97
C ARG A 19 0.20 -12.78 -14.49
N THR A 20 -0.32 -12.26 -13.37
CA THR A 20 -1.55 -12.74 -12.73
C THR A 20 -2.49 -11.56 -12.46
N LEU A 21 -3.76 -11.87 -12.19
CA LEU A 21 -4.74 -10.85 -11.80
C LEU A 21 -4.36 -10.18 -10.47
N ALA A 22 -3.88 -10.95 -9.49
CA ALA A 22 -3.47 -10.40 -8.19
C ALA A 22 -2.23 -9.50 -8.29
N GLN A 23 -1.23 -9.87 -9.12
CA GLN A 23 -0.10 -8.97 -9.42
C GLN A 23 -0.57 -7.68 -10.11
N SER A 24 -1.47 -7.81 -11.08
CA SER A 24 -2.00 -6.65 -11.83
C SER A 24 -2.78 -5.71 -10.91
N PHE A 25 -3.58 -6.28 -10.01
CA PHE A 25 -4.33 -5.54 -8.99
C PHE A 25 -3.39 -4.82 -8.01
N TYR A 26 -2.38 -5.52 -7.49
CA TYR A 26 -1.41 -4.95 -6.57
C TYR A 26 -0.55 -3.84 -7.22
N TYR A 27 -0.16 -4.03 -8.48
CA TYR A 27 0.59 -3.03 -9.23
C TYR A 27 -0.24 -1.75 -9.46
N GLN A 28 -1.53 -1.89 -9.77
CA GLN A 28 -2.45 -0.76 -9.89
C GLN A 28 -2.65 -0.04 -8.55
N TYR A 29 -2.76 -0.78 -7.45
CA TYR A 29 -2.79 -0.20 -6.10
C TYR A 29 -1.52 0.60 -5.80
N ALA A 30 -0.33 0.02 -6.01
CA ALA A 30 0.95 0.70 -5.78
C ALA A 30 1.08 1.96 -6.64
N THR A 31 0.68 1.88 -7.92
CA THR A 31 0.65 3.02 -8.85
C THR A 31 -0.30 4.11 -8.37
N ALA A 32 -1.50 3.74 -7.90
CA ALA A 32 -2.45 4.70 -7.36
C ALA A 32 -1.86 5.42 -6.14
N ILE A 33 -1.26 4.69 -5.20
CA ILE A 33 -0.59 5.26 -4.01
C ILE A 33 0.58 6.20 -4.38
N ALA A 34 1.26 5.96 -5.50
CA ALA A 34 2.35 6.82 -5.97
C ALA A 34 1.87 8.08 -6.73
N ALA A 35 0.57 8.21 -7.00
CA ALA A 35 0.04 9.36 -7.70
C ALA A 35 0.21 10.64 -6.87
N LYS A 36 0.50 11.75 -7.54
CA LYS A 36 0.79 13.02 -6.90
C LYS A 36 -0.44 13.62 -6.18
N ASP A 37 -1.63 13.40 -6.73
CA ASP A 37 -2.89 14.01 -6.28
C ASP A 37 -3.87 12.95 -5.78
N LEU A 38 -3.47 12.19 -4.75
CA LEU A 38 -4.30 11.16 -4.10
C LEU A 38 -5.66 11.68 -3.58
N CYS A 39 -5.77 12.99 -3.36
CA CYS A 39 -6.97 13.64 -2.85
C CYS A 39 -8.01 13.95 -3.94
N ASP A 40 -7.58 14.17 -5.18
CA ASP A 40 -8.42 14.72 -6.26
C ASP A 40 -8.95 13.66 -7.24
N GLN A 41 -8.58 12.39 -7.04
CA GLN A 41 -8.96 11.29 -7.92
C GLN A 41 -10.14 10.50 -7.34
N GLU A 42 -11.09 10.12 -8.20
CA GLU A 42 -12.08 9.11 -7.86
C GLU A 42 -11.34 7.76 -7.76
N VAL A 43 -11.00 7.37 -6.54
CA VAL A 43 -10.07 6.26 -6.32
C VAL A 43 -10.77 4.93 -6.57
N PRO A 44 -10.16 4.01 -7.35
CA PRO A 44 -10.67 2.66 -7.49
C PRO A 44 -10.86 1.98 -6.14
N ARG A 45 -11.96 1.22 -5.97
CA ARG A 45 -12.21 0.50 -4.71
C ARG A 45 -11.24 -0.67 -4.58
N PHE A 46 -10.10 -0.42 -3.93
CA PHE A 46 -9.10 -1.45 -3.61
C PHE A 46 -9.45 -2.27 -2.38
N TYR A 47 -10.24 -1.74 -1.45
CA TYR A 47 -10.55 -2.39 -0.17
C TYR A 47 -12.00 -2.86 -0.13
N ALA A 48 -12.23 -4.01 0.51
CA ALA A 48 -13.56 -4.46 0.89
C ALA A 48 -14.18 -3.51 1.94
N ASP A 49 -15.51 -3.43 1.99
CA ASP A 49 -16.21 -2.58 2.96
C ASP A 49 -15.87 -2.95 4.42
N ASN A 50 -15.55 -4.22 4.68
CA ASN A 50 -15.12 -4.74 5.97
C ASN A 50 -13.62 -5.00 6.08
N ALA A 51 -12.81 -4.44 5.17
CA ALA A 51 -11.37 -4.67 5.17
C ALA A 51 -10.70 -4.14 6.45
N VAL A 52 -9.59 -4.76 6.83
CA VAL A 52 -8.73 -4.29 7.92
C VAL A 52 -7.33 -4.00 7.38
N PHE A 53 -6.81 -2.82 7.70
CA PHE A 53 -5.44 -2.43 7.41
C PHE A 53 -4.68 -2.28 8.72
N HIS A 54 -3.71 -3.16 8.93
CA HIS A 54 -2.80 -3.16 10.06
C HIS A 54 -1.57 -2.32 9.72
N ASN A 55 -1.48 -1.14 10.33
CA ASN A 55 -0.28 -0.34 10.25
C ASN A 55 0.75 -0.82 11.29
N GLN A 56 2.03 -0.65 10.99
CA GLN A 56 3.10 -1.16 11.85
C GLN A 56 3.16 -0.57 13.26
N ASN A 57 2.53 0.58 13.47
CA ASN A 57 2.46 1.26 14.76
C ASN A 57 1.43 0.59 15.71
N GLY A 58 0.79 -0.51 15.28
CA GLY A 58 -0.24 -1.22 16.03
C GLY A 58 -1.64 -0.64 15.90
N VAL A 59 -1.83 0.35 15.01
CA VAL A 59 -3.15 0.93 14.72
C VAL A 59 -3.79 0.23 13.53
N ASP A 60 -5.04 -0.18 13.73
CA ASP A 60 -5.89 -0.72 12.68
C ASP A 60 -6.78 0.37 12.08
N TYR A 61 -6.88 0.39 10.75
CA TYR A 61 -7.88 1.16 10.00
C TYR A 61 -8.86 0.20 9.33
N ARG A 62 -10.16 0.50 9.35
CA ARG A 62 -11.20 -0.41 8.88
C ARG A 62 -12.07 0.23 7.81
N GLY A 63 -12.40 -0.54 6.77
CA GLY A 63 -13.36 -0.15 5.73
C GLY A 63 -13.11 1.25 5.16
N ASP A 64 -14.07 2.14 5.37
CA ASP A 64 -14.07 3.53 4.87
C ASP A 64 -12.98 4.43 5.49
N GLN A 65 -12.35 4.02 6.60
CA GLN A 65 -11.25 4.75 7.22
C GLN A 65 -9.91 4.59 6.48
N ILE A 66 -9.74 3.48 5.76
CA ILE A 66 -8.44 3.09 5.20
C ILE A 66 -7.96 4.10 4.16
N TRP A 67 -8.83 4.45 3.21
CA TRP A 67 -8.44 5.35 2.14
C TRP A 67 -8.18 6.79 2.62
N PRO A 68 -9.06 7.43 3.41
CA PRO A 68 -8.79 8.75 3.96
C PRO A 68 -7.51 8.80 4.81
N TRP A 69 -7.22 7.74 5.58
CA TRP A 69 -5.94 7.64 6.29
C TRP A 69 -4.75 7.56 5.33
N ALA A 70 -4.80 6.70 4.32
CA ALA A 70 -3.74 6.56 3.32
C ALA A 70 -3.50 7.89 2.59
N THR A 71 -4.56 8.59 2.18
CA THR A 71 -4.48 9.90 1.54
C THR A 71 -3.78 10.92 2.44
N ARG A 72 -4.10 10.98 3.73
CA ARG A 72 -3.40 11.88 4.68
C ARG A 72 -1.94 11.51 4.85
N LEU A 73 -1.64 10.22 5.04
CA LEU A 73 -0.29 9.71 5.20
C LEU A 73 0.61 10.09 4.01
N PHE A 74 0.14 9.80 2.79
CA PHE A 74 0.92 10.01 1.57
C PHE A 74 0.89 11.45 1.08
N GLY A 75 -0.14 12.22 1.45
CA GLY A 75 -0.22 13.65 1.17
C GLY A 75 0.84 14.50 1.87
N GLU A 76 1.51 13.96 2.89
CA GLU A 76 2.67 14.63 3.50
C GLU A 76 3.93 14.57 2.62
N PHE A 77 3.96 13.71 1.60
CA PHE A 77 5.11 13.53 0.73
C PHE A 77 5.02 14.44 -0.50
N GLY A 78 6.14 15.03 -0.92
CA GLY A 78 6.20 15.83 -2.15
C GLY A 78 6.12 14.97 -3.41
N LYS A 79 6.68 13.75 -3.35
CA LYS A 79 6.62 12.72 -4.39
C LYS A 79 6.90 11.36 -3.77
N LEU A 80 6.31 10.33 -4.36
CA LEU A 80 6.49 8.93 -4.00
C LEU A 80 6.81 8.10 -5.25
N SER A 81 7.66 7.10 -5.13
CA SER A 81 7.74 6.00 -6.10
C SER A 81 8.05 4.68 -5.41
N HIS A 82 7.77 3.58 -6.12
CA HIS A 82 8.01 2.23 -5.64
C HIS A 82 8.92 1.49 -6.62
N GLU A 83 9.97 0.89 -6.08
CA GLU A 83 10.79 -0.10 -6.76
C GLU A 83 10.43 -1.47 -6.21
N PHE A 84 9.83 -2.32 -7.04
CA PHE A 84 9.52 -3.68 -6.65
C PHE A 84 10.81 -4.49 -6.52
N VAL A 85 10.94 -5.28 -5.45
CA VAL A 85 12.05 -6.21 -5.25
C VAL A 85 11.58 -7.63 -5.54
N ARG A 86 10.47 -8.04 -4.92
CA ARG A 86 9.89 -9.37 -5.09
C ARG A 86 8.41 -9.39 -4.70
N ILE A 87 7.64 -10.23 -5.37
CA ILE A 87 6.25 -10.53 -5.04
C ILE A 87 6.09 -12.06 -5.00
N TRP A 88 5.40 -12.55 -3.97
CA TRP A 88 4.94 -13.92 -3.87
C TRP A 88 3.42 -13.94 -3.81
N GLU A 89 2.82 -14.92 -4.47
CA GLU A 89 1.39 -15.20 -4.41
C GLU A 89 1.18 -16.63 -3.94
N ILE A 90 0.38 -16.76 -2.89
CA ILE A 90 -0.01 -18.03 -2.29
C ILE A 90 -1.51 -18.15 -2.49
N GLN A 91 -1.93 -19.18 -3.21
CA GLN A 91 -3.34 -19.47 -3.42
C GLN A 91 -3.85 -20.31 -2.24
N ASN A 92 -4.91 -19.83 -1.60
CA ASN A 92 -5.59 -20.50 -0.50
C ASN A 92 -6.73 -21.41 -0.99
N ASP A 93 -7.12 -22.34 -0.13
CA ASP A 93 -8.19 -23.31 -0.39
C ASP A 93 -9.58 -22.68 -0.53
N ASP A 94 -9.78 -21.51 0.08
CA ASP A 94 -11.01 -20.73 0.01
C ASP A 94 -11.11 -19.86 -1.26
N GLY A 95 -10.13 -19.97 -2.16
CA GLY A 95 -10.06 -19.17 -3.39
C GLY A 95 -9.41 -17.80 -3.22
N THR A 96 -9.04 -17.39 -1.99
CA THR A 96 -8.30 -16.14 -1.77
C THR A 96 -6.82 -16.27 -2.11
N VAL A 97 -6.16 -15.13 -2.32
CA VAL A 97 -4.72 -15.05 -2.58
C VAL A 97 -4.06 -14.26 -1.45
N ASP A 98 -3.07 -14.85 -0.79
CA ASP A 98 -2.13 -14.09 0.03
C ASP A 98 -0.99 -13.60 -0.87
N LEU A 99 -0.86 -12.28 -0.97
CA LEU A 99 0.21 -11.62 -1.69
C LEU A 99 1.19 -11.02 -0.70
N VAL A 100 2.45 -11.45 -0.77
CA VAL A 100 3.55 -10.87 0.01
C VAL A 100 4.41 -10.08 -0.96
N SER A 101 4.71 -8.83 -0.64
CA SER A 101 5.57 -7.98 -1.46
C SER A 101 6.77 -7.48 -0.68
N GLN A 102 7.88 -7.29 -1.37
CA GLN A 102 9.04 -6.53 -0.92
C GLN A 102 9.27 -5.41 -1.92
N ILE A 103 9.35 -4.18 -1.41
CA ILE A 103 9.42 -2.96 -2.21
C ILE A 103 10.42 -2.01 -1.55
N VAL A 104 11.18 -1.27 -2.33
CA VAL A 104 11.84 -0.04 -1.86
C VAL A 104 10.97 1.14 -2.22
N ARG A 105 10.55 1.91 -1.20
CA ARG A 105 9.75 3.11 -1.38
C ARG A 105 10.66 4.32 -1.34
N HIS A 106 10.70 5.06 -2.44
CA HIS A 106 11.46 6.29 -2.56
C HIS A 106 10.55 7.47 -2.23
N ILE A 107 10.97 8.28 -1.26
CA ILE A 107 10.19 9.40 -0.73
C ILE A 107 10.97 10.68 -0.94
N TRP A 108 10.30 11.66 -1.54
CA TRP A 108 10.76 13.04 -1.58
C TRP A 108 9.99 13.81 -0.51
N ALA A 109 10.71 14.35 0.47
CA ALA A 109 10.13 15.28 1.43
C ALA A 109 9.59 16.52 0.72
N PRO A 110 8.63 17.25 1.33
CA PRO A 110 8.18 18.52 0.79
C PRO A 110 9.36 19.42 0.43
N ARG A 111 9.34 19.99 -0.77
CA ARG A 111 10.37 20.89 -1.34
C ARG A 111 11.65 20.23 -1.85
N ASN A 112 11.80 18.90 -1.78
CA ASN A 112 12.86 18.23 -2.54
C ASN A 112 12.47 18.16 -4.02
N ASN A 113 13.04 19.07 -4.83
CA ASN A 113 12.83 19.15 -6.28
C ASN A 113 13.93 18.44 -7.08
N SER A 114 14.84 17.69 -6.42
CA SER A 114 15.91 16.97 -7.11
C SER A 114 15.42 15.63 -7.66
N ASP A 115 16.20 15.06 -8.57
CA ASP A 115 15.93 13.72 -9.11
C ASP A 115 16.17 12.60 -8.08
N GLN A 116 16.82 12.89 -6.96
CA GLN A 116 17.16 11.92 -5.92
C GLN A 116 16.16 11.97 -4.77
N PRO A 117 15.69 10.81 -4.27
CA PRO A 117 14.79 10.78 -3.13
C PRO A 117 15.48 11.33 -1.89
N THR A 118 14.67 11.89 -0.98
CA THR A 118 15.13 12.28 0.35
C THR A 118 15.51 11.04 1.15
N VAL A 119 14.69 10.00 1.08
CA VAL A 119 14.97 8.69 1.68
C VAL A 119 14.43 7.56 0.80
N SER A 120 15.08 6.41 0.88
CA SER A 120 14.64 5.16 0.27
C SER A 120 14.45 4.13 1.38
N ILE A 121 13.24 3.64 1.57
CA ILE A 121 12.86 2.80 2.71
C ILE A 121 12.41 1.43 2.21
N PRO A 122 13.02 0.33 2.68
CA PRO A 122 12.49 -0.99 2.42
C PRO A 122 11.15 -1.17 3.15
N LEU A 123 10.17 -1.73 2.44
CA LEU A 123 8.88 -2.11 3.01
C LEU A 123 8.44 -3.49 2.54
N SER A 124 7.56 -4.07 3.34
CA SER A 124 6.83 -5.28 3.02
C SER A 124 5.34 -5.04 3.20
N MET A 125 4.54 -5.53 2.26
CA MET A 125 3.11 -5.68 2.46
C MET A 125 2.73 -7.15 2.44
N VAL A 126 1.85 -7.53 3.35
CA VAL A 126 1.15 -8.82 3.30
C VAL A 126 -0.31 -8.50 3.07
N CYS A 127 -0.90 -9.05 2.01
CA CYS A 127 -2.23 -8.70 1.58
C CYS A 127 -3.06 -9.96 1.37
N LYS A 128 -4.23 -10.04 1.99
CA LYS A 128 -5.25 -11.02 1.64
C LYS A 128 -6.17 -10.43 0.57
N ILE A 129 -6.18 -11.04 -0.61
CA ILE A 129 -6.94 -10.60 -1.78
C ILE A 129 -8.09 -11.58 -2.01
N SER A 130 -9.30 -11.04 -2.16
CA SER A 130 -10.51 -11.82 -2.46
C SER A 130 -11.18 -11.30 -3.73
N ALA A 131 -12.04 -12.13 -4.32
CA ALA A 131 -12.90 -11.71 -5.41
C ALA A 131 -13.93 -10.69 -4.91
N ASN A 132 -14.25 -9.72 -5.77
CA ASN A 132 -15.33 -8.77 -5.56
C ASN A 132 -16.17 -8.66 -6.84
N ASN A 133 -17.46 -8.93 -6.71
CA ASN A 133 -18.43 -8.89 -7.82
C ASN A 133 -19.09 -7.51 -8.00
N THR A 134 -18.60 -6.47 -7.34
CA THR A 134 -19.12 -5.10 -7.51
C THR A 134 -18.50 -4.41 -8.72
N SER A 135 -19.28 -3.55 -9.39
CA SER A 135 -18.91 -2.90 -10.66
C SER A 135 -17.76 -1.87 -10.56
N ARG A 136 -17.24 -1.60 -9.36
CA ARG A 136 -16.22 -0.56 -9.10
C ARG A 136 -14.84 -1.11 -8.72
N THR A 137 -14.66 -2.43 -8.70
CA THR A 137 -13.37 -3.03 -8.33
C THR A 137 -12.41 -3.19 -9.48
N VAL A 138 -11.14 -2.94 -9.20
CA VAL A 138 -10.04 -3.14 -10.14
C VAL A 138 -9.90 -4.64 -10.43
N GLY A 139 -10.24 -5.05 -11.65
CA GLY A 139 -10.09 -6.44 -12.09
C GLY A 139 -10.93 -7.46 -11.32
N GLY A 140 -12.01 -7.04 -10.65
CA GLY A 140 -12.86 -7.93 -9.85
C GLY A 140 -12.21 -8.41 -8.55
N LEU A 141 -11.20 -7.69 -8.04
CA LEU A 141 -10.46 -8.04 -6.83
C LEU A 141 -10.53 -6.92 -5.79
N GLN A 142 -10.31 -7.28 -4.53
CA GLN A 142 -10.20 -6.37 -3.39
C GLN A 142 -9.27 -6.92 -2.32
N PHE A 143 -8.68 -6.03 -1.53
CA PHE A 143 -8.07 -6.39 -0.25
C PHE A 143 -9.13 -6.58 0.81
N SER A 144 -9.11 -7.73 1.47
CA SER A 144 -9.87 -7.96 2.71
C SER A 144 -9.03 -7.69 3.96
N GLU A 145 -7.71 -7.84 3.86
CA GLU A 145 -6.80 -7.64 4.99
C GLU A 145 -5.42 -7.24 4.48
N VAL A 146 -4.76 -6.29 5.13
CA VAL A 146 -3.44 -5.79 4.73
C VAL A 146 -2.60 -5.53 5.96
N TRP A 147 -1.34 -5.96 5.94
CA TRP A 147 -0.30 -5.53 6.88
C TRP A 147 0.77 -4.75 6.12
N LEU A 148 1.18 -3.62 6.69
CA LEU A 148 2.29 -2.81 6.18
C LEU A 148 3.42 -2.77 7.21
N TYR A 149 4.63 -3.12 6.77
CA TYR A 149 5.86 -3.05 7.55
C TYR A 149 6.90 -2.21 6.79
N TRP A 150 7.47 -1.18 7.41
CA TRP A 150 8.41 -0.25 6.76
C TRP A 150 9.23 0.53 7.78
N ASP A 151 10.52 0.77 7.53
CA ASP A 151 11.35 1.50 8.51
C ASP A 151 11.08 3.02 8.49
N THR A 152 10.19 3.50 9.37
CA THR A 152 9.85 4.92 9.48
C THR A 152 10.90 5.74 10.26
N THR A 153 11.91 5.11 10.86
CA THR A 153 12.96 5.81 11.62
C THR A 153 13.71 6.81 10.74
N SER A 154 13.92 6.45 9.47
CA SER A 154 14.57 7.30 8.48
C SER A 154 13.78 8.57 8.14
N LEU A 155 12.49 8.65 8.52
CA LEU A 155 11.63 9.81 8.27
C LEU A 155 11.70 10.85 9.39
N LEU A 156 12.20 10.48 10.58
CA LEU A 156 12.25 11.37 11.75
C LEU A 156 12.92 12.74 11.49
N PRO A 157 14.00 12.86 10.68
CA PRO A 157 14.61 14.16 10.41
C PRO A 157 13.80 15.09 9.50
N TYR A 158 12.77 14.56 8.81
CA TYR A 158 12.10 15.25 7.71
C TYR A 158 10.63 15.58 8.01
N PHE A 159 10.04 14.93 9.01
CA PHE A 159 8.63 15.10 9.39
C PHE A 159 8.52 15.50 10.86
N LEU A 160 7.48 16.27 11.18
CA LEU A 160 7.22 16.69 12.56
C LEU A 160 6.78 15.50 13.40
N ALA A 161 7.06 15.52 14.71
CA ALA A 161 6.76 14.40 15.60
C ALA A 161 5.25 14.05 15.68
N ASP A 162 4.37 14.98 15.34
CA ASP A 162 2.91 14.84 15.28
C ASP A 162 2.38 14.49 13.88
N SER A 163 3.26 14.30 12.89
CA SER A 163 2.94 13.79 11.55
C SER A 163 2.15 12.48 11.61
N VAL A 164 1.22 12.29 10.67
CA VAL A 164 0.46 11.04 10.50
C VAL A 164 1.38 9.85 10.26
N VAL A 165 2.52 10.09 9.60
CA VAL A 165 3.57 9.10 9.31
C VAL A 165 4.21 8.54 10.58
N LEU A 166 4.29 9.36 11.62
CA LEU A 166 4.95 9.04 12.90
C LEU A 166 3.96 8.80 14.05
N SER A 167 2.66 9.06 13.81
CA SER A 167 1.61 8.85 14.82
C SER A 167 1.56 7.41 15.30
N SER A 168 1.39 7.21 16.60
CA SER A 168 1.10 5.91 17.24
C SER A 168 -0.37 5.74 17.62
N ARG A 169 -1.24 6.66 17.17
CA ARG A 169 -2.68 6.68 17.48
C ARG A 169 -3.50 6.70 16.21
N ASN A 170 -4.73 6.20 16.30
CA ASN A 170 -5.71 6.39 15.24
C ASN A 170 -6.03 7.89 15.15
N ILE A 171 -5.88 8.45 13.95
CA ILE A 171 -6.06 9.87 13.70
C ILE A 171 -7.54 10.29 13.73
N PHE A 172 -8.47 9.35 13.54
CA PHE A 172 -9.91 9.62 13.60
C PHE A 172 -10.45 9.67 15.03
N ASP A 173 -9.75 9.07 16.01
CA ASP A 173 -10.11 9.15 17.42
C ASP A 173 -9.92 10.57 18.00
N GLN A 174 -9.09 11.40 17.35
CA GLN A 174 -8.78 12.75 17.79
C GLN A 174 -9.82 13.78 17.31
N GLU A 175 -10.52 13.50 16.21
CA GLU A 175 -11.53 14.39 15.61
C GLU A 175 -12.92 14.23 16.25
N ALA A 176 -13.11 13.18 17.06
CA ALA A 176 -14.37 12.91 17.76
C ALA A 176 -14.56 13.72 19.07
N LYS A 177 -13.85 14.85 19.23
CA LYS A 177 -13.92 15.73 20.40
C LYS A 177 -14.43 17.13 20.06
#